data_AF-A0A4P6XH45-F1
#
_entry.id   AF-A0A4P6XH45-F1
#
_cell.length_a   1.000
_cell.length_b   1.000
_cell.length_c   1.000
_cell.angle_alpha   90.00
_cell.angle_beta   90.00
_cell.angle_gamma   90.00
#
_symmetry.space_group_name_H-M   'P 1'
#
loop_
_entity.id
_entity.type
_entity.pdbx_description
1 polymer ?
#
loop_
_entity_poly.entity_id
_entity_poly.type
_entity_poly.pdbx_seq_one_letter_code
_entity_poly.pdbx_strand_id
1 'polypeptide(L)'
;MLSFETDPVDYLPFIDGEITDAERQAVEQLIRAEMPAETSPLHPMVGTIMPLSENRSLLMRDMAQFESEDVGGVVPDTFLPGGITMDRYTDFGPDDDVDYARMYTSLLYSILRERNAQMGVENATERAQAQKAVNERLAELEKAQKSVLLRKRANVEELKNARQTKQAQFQPVNGYLEQRWKDGIKHMVDLGIDKQLLLLG
;
A
#
# COMPACT_ATOMS: atom_id res chain seq x y z
N MET A 1 16.61 3.43 30.44
CA MET A 1 15.15 3.19 30.37
C MET A 1 14.48 4.53 30.56
N LEU A 2 14.12 5.20 29.46
CA LEU A 2 13.29 6.40 29.53
C LEU A 2 11.85 5.90 29.63
N SER A 3 11.26 6.07 30.80
CA SER A 3 9.82 5.92 31.00
C SER A 3 9.17 6.99 30.12
N PHE A 4 8.67 6.59 28.96
CA PHE A 4 7.68 7.40 28.26
C PHE A 4 6.45 7.41 29.18
N GLU A 5 6.35 8.40 30.06
CA GLU A 5 5.06 8.90 30.54
C GLU A 5 4.35 9.48 29.31
N THR A 6 3.90 8.60 28.41
CA THR A 6 2.86 8.95 27.46
C THR A 6 1.64 9.16 28.30
N ASP A 7 1.36 10.41 28.66
CA ASP A 7 -0.03 10.83 28.82
C ASP A 7 -0.77 10.23 27.62
N PRO A 8 -1.82 9.42 27.84
CA PRO A 8 -2.54 8.81 26.75
C PRO A 8 -3.02 9.94 25.86
N VAL A 9 -2.53 9.94 24.61
CA VAL A 9 -2.91 10.90 23.57
C VAL A 9 -4.39 10.61 23.26
N ASP A 10 -5.28 11.15 24.08
CA ASP A 10 -6.71 10.86 24.03
C ASP A 10 -7.36 11.79 23.01
N TYR A 11 -7.12 11.50 21.73
CA TYR A 11 -8.09 11.82 20.70
C TYR A 11 -9.13 10.70 20.67
N LEU A 12 -10.41 11.05 20.83
CA LEU A 12 -11.53 10.11 20.93
C LEU A 12 -12.46 10.29 19.71
N PRO A 13 -12.21 9.57 18.59
CA PRO A 13 -12.89 9.82 17.32
C PRO A 13 -14.43 9.68 17.33
N PHE A 14 -15.03 9.01 18.32
CA PHE A 14 -16.49 8.87 18.41
C PHE A 14 -17.13 9.88 19.36
N ILE A 15 -16.34 10.64 20.12
CA ILE A 15 -16.82 11.67 21.06
C ILE A 15 -16.45 13.05 20.54
N ASP A 16 -15.22 13.21 20.07
CA ASP A 16 -14.72 14.46 19.50
C ASP A 16 -15.47 14.73 18.20
N GLY A 17 -15.88 15.99 18.00
CA GLY A 17 -16.57 16.42 16.78
C GLY A 17 -15.75 16.17 15.52
N GLU A 18 -16.41 16.25 14.37
CA GLU A 18 -15.70 16.18 13.08
C GLU A 18 -14.67 17.30 13.01
N ILE A 19 -13.39 16.92 12.88
CA ILE A 19 -12.29 17.87 12.70
C ILE A 19 -12.53 18.60 11.38
N THR A 20 -12.61 19.93 11.44
CA THR A 20 -12.78 20.75 10.24
C THR A 20 -11.49 20.79 9.42
N ASP A 21 -11.62 20.96 8.10
CA ASP A 21 -10.45 21.06 7.22
C ASP A 21 -9.52 22.23 7.59
N ALA A 22 -10.07 23.30 8.17
CA ALA A 22 -9.31 24.45 8.67
C ALA A 22 -8.43 24.10 9.88
N GLU A 23 -8.98 23.34 10.85
CA GLU A 23 -8.22 22.86 12.01
C GLU A 23 -7.11 21.90 11.58
N ARG A 24 -7.39 21.02 10.60
CA ARG A 24 -6.39 20.11 10.02
C ARG A 24 -5.23 20.88 9.42
N GLN A 25 -5.50 21.91 8.63
CA GLN A 25 -4.46 22.74 8.01
C GLN A 25 -3.63 23.51 9.04
N ALA A 26 -4.27 24.05 10.10
CA ALA A 26 -3.57 24.73 11.18
C ALA A 26 -2.63 23.79 11.95
N VAL A 27 -3.09 22.58 12.27
CA VAL A 27 -2.26 21.55 12.92
C VAL A 27 -1.12 21.10 12.00
N GLU A 28 -1.36 20.91 10.71
CA GLU A 28 -0.30 20.57 9.75
C GLU A 28 0.79 21.65 9.67
N GLN A 29 0.42 22.94 9.73
CA GLN A 29 1.38 24.05 9.77
C GLN A 29 2.23 24.02 11.05
N LEU A 30 1.62 23.74 12.20
CA LEU A 30 2.33 23.59 13.46
C LEU A 30 3.27 22.37 13.44
N ILE A 31 2.81 21.23 12.92
CA ILE A 31 3.65 20.03 12.74
C ILE A 31 4.84 20.37 11.85
N ARG A 32 4.64 21.06 10.73
CA ARG A 32 5.73 21.46 9.83
C ARG A 32 6.71 22.44 10.46
N ALA A 33 6.26 23.28 11.38
CA ALA A 33 7.13 24.19 12.12
C ALA A 33 7.97 23.46 13.18
N GLU A 34 7.41 22.42 13.80
CA GLU A 34 8.06 21.60 14.83
C GLU A 34 8.90 20.44 14.27
N MET A 35 8.68 20.04 13.01
CA MET A 35 9.50 19.02 12.37
C MET A 35 10.88 19.61 12.00
N PRO A 36 11.99 19.09 12.57
CA PRO A 36 13.31 19.48 12.11
C PRO A 36 13.50 19.08 10.64
N ALA A 37 14.25 19.89 9.89
CA ALA A 37 14.57 19.64 8.48
C ALA A 37 15.31 18.30 8.24
N GLU A 38 15.83 17.67 9.29
CA GLU A 38 16.40 16.34 9.22
C GLU A 38 15.39 15.30 9.71
N THR A 39 14.87 14.54 8.77
CA THR A 39 14.09 13.34 9.03
C THR A 39 14.98 12.32 9.73
N SER A 40 14.76 12.15 11.03
CA SER A 40 15.17 10.93 11.74
C SER A 40 14.79 9.71 10.87
N PRO A 41 15.67 8.71 10.70
CA PRO A 41 15.50 7.65 9.73
C PRO A 41 14.11 7.02 9.87
N LEU A 42 13.43 6.86 8.72
CA LEU A 42 12.13 6.22 8.58
C LEU A 42 12.02 5.04 9.56
N HIS A 43 10.92 5.01 10.32
CA HIS A 43 10.64 4.00 11.36
C HIS A 43 11.18 2.61 10.96
N PRO A 44 11.88 1.86 11.84
CA PRO A 44 12.64 0.66 11.46
C PRO A 44 11.82 -0.45 10.78
N MET A 45 10.49 -0.43 10.91
CA MET A 45 9.60 -1.36 10.19
C MET A 45 9.26 -0.95 8.75
N VAL A 46 9.59 0.27 8.30
CA VAL A 46 9.37 0.70 6.90
C VAL A 46 10.17 -0.19 5.95
N GLY A 47 11.38 -0.61 6.33
CA GLY A 47 12.17 -1.60 5.59
C GLY A 47 11.54 -3.00 5.54
N THR A 48 10.59 -3.32 6.43
CA THR A 48 9.88 -4.61 6.44
C THR A 48 8.53 -4.57 5.70
N ILE A 49 7.86 -3.42 5.68
CA ILE A 49 6.54 -3.24 5.01
C ILE A 49 6.75 -2.97 3.51
N MET A 50 7.84 -2.31 3.16
CA MET A 50 8.34 -2.22 1.80
C MET A 50 9.72 -2.88 1.78
N PRO A 51 9.79 -4.23 1.72
CA PRO A 51 11.07 -4.88 1.50
C PRO A 51 11.61 -4.32 0.18
N LEU A 52 12.72 -3.59 0.25
CA LEU A 52 13.53 -3.29 -0.93
C LEU A 52 14.10 -4.61 -1.43
N SER A 53 13.25 -5.41 -2.09
CA SER A 53 13.58 -6.47 -3.01
C SER A 53 14.84 -7.28 -2.67
N GLU A 54 14.91 -7.89 -1.48
CA GLU A 54 15.97 -8.88 -1.20
C GLU A 54 15.74 -10.20 -1.98
N ASN A 55 14.51 -10.43 -2.47
CA ASN A 55 14.13 -11.66 -3.18
C ASN A 55 14.21 -11.59 -4.71
N ARG A 56 14.52 -10.43 -5.31
CA ARG A 56 14.85 -10.38 -6.73
C ARG A 56 16.35 -10.53 -6.84
N SER A 57 16.82 -11.44 -7.68
CA SER A 57 18.24 -11.50 -8.02
C SER A 57 18.69 -10.10 -8.43
N LEU A 58 19.89 -9.68 -8.01
CA LEU A 58 20.48 -8.39 -8.40
C LEU A 58 20.33 -8.14 -9.91
N LEU A 59 20.47 -9.21 -10.71
CA LEU A 59 20.20 -9.25 -12.14
C LEU A 59 18.79 -8.76 -12.54
N MET A 60 17.74 -9.23 -11.88
CA MET A 60 16.35 -8.87 -12.20
C MET A 60 16.01 -7.45 -11.76
N ARG A 61 16.70 -6.94 -10.73
CA ARG A 61 16.60 -5.55 -10.32
C ARG A 61 17.29 -4.63 -11.31
N ASP A 62 18.53 -4.96 -11.70
CA ASP A 62 19.29 -4.18 -12.68
C ASP A 62 18.55 -4.13 -14.01
N MET A 63 18.02 -5.28 -14.46
CA MET A 63 17.25 -5.39 -15.70
C MET A 63 15.96 -4.54 -15.66
N ALA A 64 15.21 -4.58 -14.55
CA ALA A 64 14.02 -3.74 -14.38
C ALA A 64 14.35 -2.24 -14.27
N GLN A 65 15.50 -1.89 -13.69
CA GLN A 65 15.99 -0.51 -13.63
C GLN A 65 16.33 0.00 -15.04
N PHE A 66 17.04 -0.81 -15.84
CA PHE A 66 17.34 -0.50 -17.24
C PHE A 66 16.10 -0.44 -18.14
N GLU A 67 15.06 -1.24 -17.87
CA GLU A 67 13.78 -1.18 -18.59
C GLU A 67 12.95 0.07 -18.20
N SER A 68 13.17 0.63 -17.02
CA SER A 68 12.42 1.79 -16.49
C SER A 68 13.06 3.16 -16.76
N GLU A 69 14.37 3.19 -17.06
CA GLU A 69 15.09 4.43 -17.38
C GLU A 69 14.74 4.88 -18.81
N ASP A 70 13.75 5.77 -18.89
CA ASP A 70 13.29 6.44 -20.10
C ASP A 70 14.40 7.36 -20.66
N VAL A 71 15.03 6.89 -21.73
CA VAL A 71 15.63 7.63 -22.87
C VAL A 71 16.40 8.91 -22.50
N GLY A 72 17.63 8.73 -21.99
CA GLY A 72 18.61 9.82 -21.88
C GLY A 72 20.07 9.34 -21.79
N GLY A 73 20.29 8.09 -21.38
CA GLY A 73 21.58 7.43 -21.46
C GLY A 73 21.81 6.80 -22.83
N VAL A 74 23.07 6.80 -23.29
CA VAL A 74 23.50 6.08 -24.49
C VAL A 74 23.22 4.59 -24.29
N VAL A 75 22.11 4.11 -24.84
CA VAL A 75 21.78 2.70 -24.92
C VAL A 75 22.82 2.05 -25.85
N PRO A 76 23.58 1.02 -25.41
CA PRO A 76 24.45 0.30 -26.31
C PRO A 76 23.64 -0.27 -27.48
N ASP A 77 24.11 -0.10 -28.73
CA ASP A 77 23.44 -0.54 -29.99
C ASP A 77 23.02 -2.03 -30.02
N THR A 78 23.46 -2.82 -29.05
CA THR A 78 23.07 -4.22 -28.85
C THR A 78 21.70 -4.41 -28.18
N PHE A 79 21.12 -3.38 -27.56
CA PHE A 79 19.81 -3.47 -26.90
C PHE A 79 18.70 -3.00 -27.84
N LEU A 80 17.85 -3.93 -28.27
CA LEU A 80 16.69 -3.64 -29.11
C LEU A 80 15.56 -3.05 -28.23
N PRO A 81 15.18 -1.78 -28.41
CA PRO A 81 14.07 -1.17 -27.67
C PRO A 81 12.76 -1.81 -28.13
N GLY A 82 12.28 -2.82 -27.40
CA GLY A 82 11.10 -3.60 -27.76
C GLY A 82 11.24 -5.12 -27.62
N GLY A 83 12.43 -5.62 -27.23
CA GLY A 83 12.69 -7.04 -27.08
C GLY A 83 13.03 -7.73 -28.41
N ILE A 84 12.98 -9.06 -28.43
CA ILE A 84 13.27 -9.86 -29.63
C ILE A 84 12.03 -9.83 -30.53
N THR A 85 12.03 -8.98 -31.56
CA THR A 85 10.96 -8.93 -32.55
C THR A 85 11.05 -10.11 -33.53
N MET A 86 9.89 -10.59 -33.99
CA MET A 86 9.81 -11.69 -34.96
C MET A 86 10.16 -11.26 -36.39
N ASP A 87 10.45 -9.98 -36.59
CA ASP A 87 10.75 -9.38 -37.90
C ASP A 87 11.94 -10.07 -38.59
N ARG A 88 12.91 -10.55 -37.80
CA ARG A 88 14.07 -11.35 -38.27
C ARG A 88 13.68 -12.64 -38.98
N TYR A 89 12.53 -13.21 -38.66
CA TYR A 89 12.04 -14.48 -39.19
C TYR A 89 10.91 -14.29 -40.21
N THR A 90 10.56 -13.05 -40.54
CA THR A 90 9.55 -12.70 -41.56
C THR A 90 10.13 -12.01 -42.78
N ASP A 91 11.26 -11.30 -42.62
CA ASP A 91 11.99 -10.66 -43.72
C ASP A 91 13.30 -11.43 -44.01
N PHE A 92 13.42 -11.92 -45.25
CA PHE A 92 14.56 -12.74 -45.70
C PHE A 92 15.53 -11.95 -46.59
N GLY A 93 15.31 -10.64 -46.75
CA GLY A 93 16.09 -9.78 -47.63
C GLY A 93 15.45 -9.62 -49.02
N PRO A 94 15.97 -8.70 -49.85
CA PRO A 94 15.54 -8.53 -51.23
C PRO A 94 15.92 -9.76 -52.08
N ASP A 95 15.17 -10.02 -53.16
CA ASP A 95 15.31 -11.22 -54.04
C ASP A 95 16.73 -11.49 -54.57
N ASP A 96 17.62 -10.49 -54.56
CA ASP A 96 19.01 -10.58 -55.05
C ASP A 96 20.04 -11.00 -53.97
N ASP A 97 19.71 -10.93 -52.68
CA ASP A 97 20.58 -11.32 -51.56
C ASP A 97 19.77 -11.95 -50.40
N VAL A 98 19.21 -13.13 -50.68
CA VAL A 98 18.39 -13.87 -49.72
C VAL A 98 19.27 -14.55 -48.66
N ASP A 99 19.02 -14.24 -47.39
CA ASP A 99 19.67 -14.93 -46.27
C ASP A 99 19.05 -16.32 -46.06
N TYR A 100 19.57 -17.29 -46.81
CA TYR A 100 19.14 -18.68 -46.74
C TYR A 100 19.21 -19.26 -45.32
N ALA A 101 20.16 -18.82 -44.48
CA ALA A 101 20.25 -19.31 -43.11
C ALA A 101 19.02 -18.91 -42.30
N ARG A 102 18.56 -17.65 -42.43
CA ARG A 102 17.32 -17.19 -41.79
C ARG A 102 16.10 -17.92 -42.32
N MET A 103 16.01 -18.12 -43.63
CA MET A 103 14.91 -18.87 -44.25
C MET A 103 14.84 -20.32 -43.76
N TYR A 104 15.96 -21.02 -43.65
CA TYR A 104 15.96 -22.38 -43.12
C TYR A 104 15.63 -22.43 -41.61
N THR A 105 16.06 -21.42 -40.84
CA THR A 105 15.69 -21.34 -39.42
C THR A 105 14.20 -21.07 -39.22
N SER A 106 13.59 -20.19 -40.02
CA SER A 106 12.15 -19.92 -39.94
C SER A 106 11.32 -21.14 -40.35
N LEU A 107 11.74 -21.86 -41.39
CA LEU A 107 11.12 -23.13 -41.79
C LEU A 107 11.25 -24.21 -40.70
N LEU A 108 12.41 -24.32 -40.05
CA LEU A 108 12.57 -25.27 -38.94
C LEU A 108 11.62 -24.94 -37.80
N TYR A 109 11.48 -23.66 -37.45
CA TYR A 109 10.52 -23.22 -36.44
C TYR A 109 9.07 -23.45 -36.87
N SER A 110 8.73 -23.32 -38.15
CA SER A 110 7.37 -23.63 -38.62
C SER A 110 7.04 -25.12 -38.51
N ILE A 111 7.99 -26.00 -38.87
CA ILE A 111 7.84 -27.45 -38.72
C ILE A 111 7.69 -27.82 -37.24
N LEU A 112 8.51 -27.23 -36.37
CA LEU A 112 8.40 -27.47 -34.92
C LEU A 112 7.07 -26.96 -34.37
N ARG A 113 6.60 -25.80 -34.84
CA ARG A 113 5.30 -25.24 -34.46
C ARG A 113 4.16 -26.13 -34.90
N GLU A 114 4.20 -26.67 -36.12
CA GLU A 114 3.20 -27.62 -36.62
C GLU A 114 3.15 -28.88 -35.75
N ARG A 115 4.32 -29.49 -35.48
CA ARG A 115 4.42 -30.65 -34.59
C ARG A 115 3.90 -30.34 -33.18
N ASN A 116 4.25 -29.18 -32.63
CA ASN A 116 3.77 -28.75 -31.32
C ASN A 116 2.25 -28.51 -31.30
N ALA A 117 1.69 -27.96 -32.39
CA ALA A 117 0.25 -27.79 -32.54
C ALA A 117 -0.46 -29.14 -32.61
N GLN A 118 0.10 -30.09 -33.38
CA GLN A 118 -0.43 -31.45 -33.47
C GLN A 118 -0.40 -32.15 -32.10
N MET A 119 0.73 -32.11 -31.39
CA MET A 119 0.81 -32.64 -30.02
C MET A 119 -0.18 -31.94 -29.07
N GLY A 120 -0.42 -30.64 -29.27
CA GLY A 120 -1.42 -29.89 -28.51
C GLY A 120 -2.86 -30.34 -28.76
N VAL A 121 -3.17 -30.79 -29.98
CA VAL A 121 -4.47 -31.36 -30.35
C VAL A 121 -4.62 -32.78 -29.80
N GLU A 122 -3.58 -33.61 -29.93
CA GLU A 122 -3.56 -34.99 -29.42
C GLU A 122 -3.73 -35.02 -27.90
N ASN A 123 -3.09 -34.08 -27.19
CA ASN A 123 -3.18 -33.97 -25.73
C ASN A 123 -4.25 -32.97 -25.25
N ALA A 124 -5.24 -32.63 -26.08
CA ALA A 124 -6.23 -31.62 -25.76
C ALA A 124 -7.03 -31.95 -24.48
N THR A 125 -7.32 -33.24 -24.26
CA THR A 125 -8.05 -33.73 -23.07
C THR A 125 -7.23 -33.59 -21.80
N GLU A 126 -5.97 -34.02 -21.81
CA GLU A 126 -5.04 -33.88 -20.67
C GLU A 126 -4.78 -32.41 -20.35
N ARG A 127 -4.61 -31.57 -21.39
CA ARG A 127 -4.49 -30.12 -21.23
C ARG A 127 -5.74 -29.52 -20.60
N ALA A 128 -6.94 -29.91 -21.03
CA ALA A 128 -8.18 -29.42 -20.46
C ALA A 128 -8.32 -29.83 -18.98
N GLN A 129 -7.90 -31.04 -18.62
CA GLN A 129 -7.86 -31.50 -17.23
C GLN A 129 -6.85 -30.71 -16.39
N ALA A 130 -5.64 -30.48 -16.91
CA ALA A 130 -4.62 -29.67 -16.23
C ALA A 130 -5.08 -28.21 -16.05
N GLN A 131 -5.71 -27.62 -17.07
CA GLN A 131 -6.31 -26.29 -16.99
C GLN A 131 -7.42 -26.24 -15.94
N LYS A 132 -8.28 -27.25 -15.90
CA LYS A 132 -9.33 -27.35 -14.88
C LYS A 132 -8.75 -27.44 -13.47
N ALA A 133 -7.73 -28.27 -13.26
CA ALA A 133 -7.07 -28.40 -11.96
C ALA A 133 -6.41 -27.09 -11.50
N VAL A 134 -5.80 -26.33 -12.42
CA VAL A 134 -5.26 -24.99 -12.10
C VAL A 134 -6.38 -24.02 -11.75
N ASN A 135 -7.47 -24.01 -12.50
CA ASN A 135 -8.63 -23.15 -12.21
C ASN A 135 -9.26 -23.48 -10.85
N GLU A 136 -9.36 -24.75 -10.49
CA GLU A 136 -9.84 -25.19 -9.17
C GLU A 136 -8.92 -24.70 -8.05
N ARG A 137 -7.60 -24.85 -8.20
CA ARG A 137 -6.62 -24.31 -7.23
C ARG A 137 -6.71 -22.79 -7.10
N LEU A 138 -6.91 -22.06 -8.20
CA LEU A 138 -7.11 -20.62 -8.17
C LEU A 138 -8.38 -20.25 -7.40
N ALA A 139 -9.48 -20.99 -7.61
CA ALA A 139 -10.73 -20.77 -6.90
C ALA A 139 -10.62 -21.08 -5.39
N GLU A 140 -9.87 -22.12 -5.02
CA GLU A 140 -9.56 -22.43 -3.61
C GLU A 140 -8.75 -21.31 -2.95
N LEU A 141 -7.74 -20.79 -3.65
CA LEU A 141 -6.93 -19.67 -3.17
C LEU A 141 -7.77 -18.40 -3.00
N GLU A 142 -8.64 -18.10 -3.96
CA GLU A 142 -9.58 -16.98 -3.87
C GLU A 142 -10.51 -17.14 -2.66
N LYS A 143 -11.06 -18.34 -2.43
CA LYS A 143 -11.89 -18.64 -1.27
C LYS A 143 -11.13 -18.46 0.04
N ALA A 144 -9.88 -18.90 0.11
CA ALA A 144 -9.02 -18.71 1.28
C ALA A 144 -8.73 -17.22 1.54
N GLN A 145 -8.44 -16.44 0.50
CA GLN A 145 -8.25 -14.99 0.64
C GLN A 145 -9.53 -14.28 1.10
N LYS A 146 -10.69 -14.64 0.53
CA LYS A 146 -11.99 -14.08 0.95
C LYS A 146 -12.29 -14.40 2.42
N SER A 147 -12.01 -15.62 2.89
CA SER A 147 -12.24 -15.99 4.30
C SER A 147 -11.36 -15.19 5.26
N VAL A 148 -10.09 -14.94 4.88
CA VAL A 148 -9.19 -14.07 5.65
C VAL A 148 -9.70 -12.62 5.67
N LEU A 149 -10.17 -12.09 4.54
CA LEU A 149 -10.74 -10.74 4.49
C LEU A 149 -11.98 -10.61 5.37
N LEU A 150 -12.88 -11.59 5.34
CA LEU A 150 -14.07 -11.62 6.20
C LEU A 150 -13.68 -11.65 7.68
N ARG A 151 -12.71 -12.49 8.06
CA ARG A 151 -12.20 -12.55 9.43
C ARG A 151 -11.57 -11.21 9.86
N LYS A 152 -10.79 -10.57 8.98
CA LYS A 152 -10.20 -9.26 9.27
C LYS A 152 -11.27 -8.18 9.44
N ARG A 153 -12.32 -8.18 8.61
CA ARG A 153 -13.46 -7.26 8.77
C ARG A 153 -14.19 -7.47 10.08
N ALA A 154 -14.51 -8.71 10.43
CA ALA A 154 -15.16 -9.03 11.72
C ALA A 154 -14.32 -8.55 12.91
N ASN A 155 -13.00 -8.78 12.89
CA ASN A 155 -12.11 -8.30 13.96
C ASN A 155 -12.05 -6.77 14.04
N VAL A 156 -12.05 -6.07 12.90
CA VAL A 156 -12.07 -4.59 12.85
C VAL A 156 -13.39 -4.06 13.39
N GLU A 157 -14.51 -4.67 13.03
CA GLU A 157 -15.83 -4.31 13.54
C GLU A 157 -15.94 -4.54 15.05
N GLU A 158 -15.44 -5.67 15.56
CA GLU A 158 -15.37 -5.95 16.99
C GLU A 158 -14.55 -4.90 17.73
N LEU A 159 -13.36 -4.56 17.21
CA LEU A 159 -12.48 -3.55 17.81
C LEU A 159 -13.10 -2.15 17.74
N LYS A 160 -13.78 -1.82 16.63
CA LYS A 160 -14.54 -0.58 16.49
C LYS A 160 -15.65 -0.48 17.53
N ASN A 161 -16.44 -1.54 17.69
CA ASN A 161 -17.52 -1.60 18.67
C ASN A 161 -16.96 -1.50 20.10
N ALA A 162 -15.89 -2.21 20.41
CA ALA A 162 -15.22 -2.14 21.72
C ALA A 162 -14.66 -0.73 22.01
N ARG A 163 -14.13 -0.02 21.00
CA ARG A 163 -13.69 1.37 21.15
C ARG A 163 -14.88 2.29 21.37
N GLN A 164 -15.95 2.13 20.59
CA GLN A 164 -17.16 2.93 20.70
C GLN A 164 -17.83 2.74 22.08
N THR A 165 -17.92 1.52 22.61
CA THR A 165 -18.51 1.28 23.94
C THR A 165 -17.69 1.91 25.06
N LYS A 166 -16.35 1.80 25.02
CA LYS A 166 -15.47 2.48 25.97
C LYS A 166 -15.62 3.99 25.93
N GLN A 167 -15.69 4.56 24.72
CA GLN A 167 -15.89 5.99 24.53
C GLN A 167 -17.27 6.46 25.00
N ALA A 168 -18.33 5.71 24.70
CA ALA A 168 -19.68 5.99 25.20
C ALA A 168 -19.77 5.92 26.73
N GLN A 169 -19.03 5.01 27.39
CA GLN A 169 -18.94 4.94 28.84
C GLN A 169 -18.16 6.11 29.45
N PHE A 170 -17.15 6.64 28.73
CA PHE A 170 -16.36 7.79 29.17
C PHE A 170 -17.12 9.12 29.04
N GLN A 171 -17.97 9.27 28.01
CA GLN A 171 -18.73 10.49 27.73
C GLN A 171 -19.46 11.09 28.95
N PRO A 172 -20.25 10.35 29.75
CA PRO A 172 -20.94 10.92 30.92
C PRO A 172 -19.95 11.33 32.03
N VAL A 173 -18.85 10.61 32.20
CA VAL A 173 -17.81 10.94 33.19
C VAL A 173 -17.13 12.25 32.80
N ASN A 174 -16.78 12.40 31.52
CA ASN A 174 -16.19 13.64 31.02
C ASN A 174 -17.15 14.82 31.17
N GLY A 175 -18.41 14.67 30.78
CA GLY A 175 -19.42 15.72 30.94
C GLY A 175 -19.62 16.16 32.39
N TYR A 176 -19.60 15.21 33.34
CA TYR A 176 -19.65 15.53 34.77
C TYR A 176 -18.40 16.29 35.25
N LEU A 177 -17.20 15.85 34.83
CA LEU A 177 -15.95 16.51 35.19
C LEU A 177 -15.88 17.93 34.62
N GLU A 178 -16.31 18.13 33.38
CA GLU A 178 -16.39 19.46 32.76
C GLU A 178 -17.38 20.39 33.47
N GLN A 179 -18.56 19.90 33.85
CA GLN A 179 -19.53 20.68 34.61
C GLN A 179 -18.98 21.06 35.98
N ARG A 180 -18.40 20.10 36.71
CA ARG A 180 -17.76 20.35 38.01
C ARG A 180 -16.61 21.34 37.90
N TRP A 181 -15.83 21.26 36.83
CA TRP A 181 -14.74 22.20 36.56
C TRP A 181 -15.27 23.60 36.27
N LYS A 182 -16.30 23.74 35.43
CA LYS A 182 -16.98 25.02 35.14
C LYS A 182 -17.59 25.63 36.41
N ASP A 183 -18.25 24.81 37.24
CA ASP A 183 -18.83 25.25 38.50
C ASP A 183 -17.74 25.63 39.52
N GLY A 184 -16.62 24.91 39.55
CA GLY A 184 -15.46 25.25 40.37
C GLY A 184 -14.84 26.59 39.96
N ILE A 185 -14.68 26.85 38.66
CA ILE A 185 -14.23 28.14 38.14
C ILE A 185 -15.23 29.24 38.50
N LYS A 186 -16.52 29.00 38.25
CA LYS A 186 -17.57 29.98 38.55
C LYS A 186 -17.57 30.32 40.04
N HIS A 187 -17.49 29.32 40.91
CA HIS A 187 -17.43 29.54 42.35
C HIS A 187 -16.19 30.33 42.78
N MET A 188 -15.01 30.06 42.19
CA MET A 188 -13.80 30.84 42.45
C MET A 188 -13.91 32.29 41.96
N VAL A 189 -14.55 32.51 40.81
CA VAL A 189 -14.81 33.84 40.27
C VAL A 189 -15.80 34.60 41.14
N ASP A 190 -16.90 33.96 41.55
CA ASP A 190 -17.92 34.55 42.43
C ASP A 190 -17.30 34.94 43.79
N LEU A 191 -16.49 34.08 44.40
CA LEU A 191 -15.71 34.39 45.60
C LEU A 191 -14.74 35.57 45.42
N GLY A 192 -14.16 35.71 44.22
CA GLY A 192 -13.29 36.84 43.87
C GLY A 192 -14.05 38.16 43.78
N ILE A 193 -15.23 38.13 43.17
CA ILE A 193 -16.12 39.29 43.03
C ILE A 193 -16.68 39.72 44.39
N ASP A 194 -17.12 38.77 45.21
CA ASP A 194 -17.64 39.05 46.56
C ASP A 194 -16.58 39.69 47.46
N LYS A 195 -15.32 39.25 47.37
CA LYS A 195 -14.20 39.88 48.08
C LYS A 195 -13.89 41.28 47.58
N GLN A 196 -14.03 41.55 46.28
CA GLN A 196 -13.85 42.90 45.73
C GLN A 196 -14.99 43.85 46.13
N LEU A 197 -16.23 43.36 46.18
CA LEU A 197 -17.39 44.13 46.65
C LEU A 197 -17.28 44.48 48.14
N LEU A 198 -16.76 43.57 48.96
CA LEU A 198 -16.47 43.82 50.39
C LEU A 198 -15.30 44.77 50.64
N LEU A 199 -14.45 45.03 49.65
CA LEU A 199 -13.34 46.00 49.74
C LEU A 199 -13.73 47.40 49.23
N LEU A 200 -14.89 47.53 48.58
CA LEU A 200 -15.41 48.78 48.00
C LEU A 200 -16.63 49.36 48.74
N GLY A 201 -17.10 48.69 49.80
CA GLY A 201 -18.10 49.21 50.75
C GLY A 201 -17.49 49.40 52.13
#